data_AF-A0A7C4Y772-F1
#
_entry.id   AF-A0A7C4Y772-F1
#
_cell.length_a   1.000
_cell.length_b   1.000
_cell.length_c   1.000
_cell.angle_alpha   90.00
_cell.angle_beta   90.00
_cell.angle_gamma   90.00
#
_symmetry.space_group_name_H-M   'P 1'
#
loop_
_entity.id
_entity.type
_entity.pdbx_description
1 polymer ?
#
loop_
_entity_poly.entity_id
_entity_poly.type
_entity_poly.pdbx_seq_one_letter_code
_entity_poly.pdbx_strand_id
1 'polypeptide(L)'
;MKFLLEKNKVILLSGAVIFCFALMPLMAKAVDTLIKYPEIGGQKVAFGMTLPELIKYIYLFAVGICGAVALTAILLGAIKYVGAAGNPSKM
;
A
#
# COMPACT_ATOMS: atom_id res chain seq x y z
N MET A 1 33.58 -6.14 4.05
CA MET A 1 32.28 -6.23 4.77
C MET A 1 31.14 -5.43 4.11
N LYS A 2 31.39 -4.26 3.48
CA LYS A 2 30.38 -3.50 2.69
C LYS A 2 29.66 -4.30 1.60
N PHE A 3 30.35 -5.23 0.94
CA PHE A 3 29.80 -6.02 -0.17
C PHE A 3 28.66 -6.99 0.24
N LEU A 4 28.67 -7.47 1.49
CA LEU A 4 27.63 -8.39 2.00
C LEU A 4 26.33 -7.65 2.35
N LEU A 5 26.41 -6.36 2.69
CA LEU A 5 25.26 -5.51 3.02
C LEU A 5 24.45 -5.09 1.78
N GLU A 6 25.12 -4.74 0.70
CA GLU A 6 24.50 -4.41 -0.61
C GLU A 6 23.73 -5.62 -1.18
N LYS A 7 24.35 -6.81 -1.10
CA LYS A 7 23.74 -8.07 -1.55
C LYS A 7 22.43 -8.37 -0.79
N ASN A 8 22.40 -8.15 0.52
CA ASN A 8 21.20 -8.36 1.34
C ASN A 8 20.09 -7.34 1.04
N LYS A 9 20.42 -6.08 0.73
CA LYS A 9 19.42 -5.08 0.31
C LYS A 9 18.79 -5.44 -1.04
N VAL A 10 19.60 -5.92 -1.99
CA VAL A 10 19.12 -6.36 -3.31
C VAL A 10 18.24 -7.61 -3.21
N ILE A 11 18.58 -8.57 -2.35
CA ILE A 11 17.77 -9.77 -2.07
C ILE A 11 16.44 -9.39 -1.40
N LEU A 12 16.44 -8.40 -0.52
CA LEU A 12 15.22 -7.95 0.17
C LEU A 12 14.31 -7.14 -0.76
N LEU A 13 14.89 -6.30 -1.62
CA LEU A 13 14.16 -5.58 -2.68
C LEU A 13 13.60 -6.54 -3.74
N SER A 14 14.37 -7.52 -4.19
CA SER A 14 13.87 -8.52 -5.15
C SER A 14 12.77 -9.39 -4.53
N GLY A 15 12.89 -9.75 -3.25
CA GLY A 15 11.84 -10.44 -2.50
C GLY A 15 10.54 -9.63 -2.41
N ALA A 16 10.63 -8.32 -2.16
CA ALA A 16 9.46 -7.44 -2.12
C ALA A 16 8.77 -7.30 -3.48
N VAL A 17 9.54 -7.22 -4.57
CA VAL A 17 8.99 -7.16 -5.95
C VAL A 17 8.30 -8.47 -6.31
N ILE A 18 8.91 -9.62 -5.98
CA ILE A 18 8.32 -10.94 -6.21
C ILE A 18 7.04 -11.12 -5.37
N PHE A 19 7.04 -10.65 -4.12
CA PHE A 19 5.87 -10.68 -3.25
C PHE A 19 4.72 -9.82 -3.79
N CYS A 20 5.01 -8.60 -4.28
CA CYS A 20 4.01 -7.76 -4.97
C CYS A 20 3.45 -8.44 -6.23
N PHE A 21 4.29 -9.13 -7.01
CA PHE A 21 3.86 -9.85 -8.21
C PHE A 21 3.03 -11.10 -7.86
N ALA A 22 3.39 -11.81 -6.79
CA ALA A 22 2.67 -12.97 -6.29
C ALA A 22 1.30 -12.63 -5.65
N LEU A 23 1.11 -11.38 -5.21
CA LEU A 23 -0.17 -10.87 -4.72
C LEU A 23 -1.12 -10.41 -5.84
N MET A 24 -0.63 -10.20 -7.07
CA MET A 24 -1.48 -9.86 -8.22
C MET A 24 -2.58 -10.89 -8.53
N PRO A 25 -2.32 -12.21 -8.55
CA PRO A 25 -3.37 -13.21 -8.80
C PRO A 25 -4.43 -13.27 -7.70
N LEU A 26 -4.14 -12.80 -6.47
CA LEU A 26 -5.15 -12.66 -5.41
C LEU A 26 -6.14 -11.52 -5.72
N MET A 27 -5.70 -10.51 -6.47
CA MET A 27 -6.54 -9.42 -6.99
C MET A 27 -7.23 -9.77 -8.32
N ALA A 28 -6.78 -10.85 -8.99
CA ALA A 28 -7.31 -11.32 -10.27
C ALA A 28 -8.46 -12.34 -10.13
N LYS A 29 -9.01 -12.54 -8.91
CA LYS A 29 -10.27 -13.26 -8.75
C LYS A 29 -11.37 -12.49 -9.48
N ALA A 30 -11.86 -13.07 -10.58
CA ALA A 30 -12.96 -12.57 -11.38
C ALA A 30 -14.20 -12.33 -10.51
N VAL A 31 -14.46 -11.05 -10.23
CA VAL A 31 -15.71 -10.58 -9.62
C VAL A 31 -16.77 -10.56 -10.72
N ASP A 32 -17.97 -11.04 -10.40
CA ASP A 32 -19.16 -10.99 -11.26
C ASP A 32 -19.24 -9.66 -12.03
N THR A 33 -19.74 -9.74 -13.26
CA THR A 33 -19.83 -8.68 -14.28
C THR A 33 -20.59 -7.41 -13.87
N LEU A 34 -21.05 -7.32 -12.62
CA LEU A 34 -21.45 -6.11 -11.91
C LEU A 34 -20.36 -5.78 -10.89
N ILE A 35 -19.44 -4.87 -11.23
CA ILE A 35 -18.42 -4.38 -10.30
C ILE A 35 -19.13 -3.80 -9.07
N LYS A 36 -19.23 -4.59 -8.00
CA LYS A 36 -19.73 -4.14 -6.70
C LYS A 36 -18.60 -3.36 -6.05
N TYR A 37 -18.63 -2.05 -6.24
CA TYR A 37 -17.68 -1.15 -5.58
C TYR A 37 -17.86 -1.23 -4.06
N PRO A 38 -16.76 -1.21 -3.28
CA PRO A 38 -16.84 -1.18 -1.83
C PRO A 38 -17.54 0.09 -1.35
N GLU A 39 -18.16 0.03 -0.17
CA GLU A 39 -18.74 1.21 0.45
C GLU A 39 -17.62 2.03 1.10
N ILE A 40 -17.40 3.24 0.61
CA ILE A 40 -16.35 4.14 1.10
C ILE A 40 -17.02 5.39 1.67
N GLY A 41 -16.82 5.65 2.96
CA GLY A 41 -17.39 6.82 3.63
C GLY A 41 -18.92 6.90 3.61
N GLY A 42 -19.60 5.75 3.65
CA GLY A 42 -21.08 5.67 3.61
C GLY A 42 -21.68 5.86 2.21
N GLN A 43 -20.86 5.91 1.15
CA GLN A 43 -21.32 6.05 -0.23
C GLN A 43 -21.10 4.75 -1.01
N LYS A 44 -22.14 4.33 -1.74
CA LYS A 44 -22.09 3.22 -2.70
C LYS A 44 -22.15 3.77 -4.11
N VAL A 45 -21.26 3.29 -4.97
CA VAL A 45 -21.30 3.64 -6.39
C VAL A 45 -22.48 2.92 -7.03
N ALA A 46 -23.44 3.70 -7.56
CA ALA A 46 -24.63 3.20 -8.22
C ALA A 46 -24.81 3.89 -9.59
N PHE A 47 -25.49 3.22 -10.51
CA PHE A 47 -25.89 3.83 -11.78
C PHE A 47 -26.87 4.99 -11.53
N GLY A 48 -26.59 6.16 -12.10
CA GLY A 48 -27.39 7.38 -11.91
C GLY A 48 -26.87 8.35 -10.84
N MET A 49 -25.74 8.04 -10.19
CA MET A 49 -25.06 8.96 -9.27
C MET A 49 -24.63 10.26 -9.99
N THR A 50 -24.75 11.39 -9.30
CA THR A 50 -24.35 12.68 -9.86
C THR A 50 -22.81 12.80 -9.93
N LEU A 51 -22.30 13.57 -10.89
CA LEU A 51 -20.85 13.75 -11.06
C LEU A 51 -20.12 14.18 -9.77
N PRO A 52 -20.63 15.10 -8.94
CA PRO A 52 -19.99 15.49 -7.68
C PRO A 52 -19.90 14.35 -6.66
N GLU A 53 -20.91 13.49 -6.57
CA GLU A 53 -20.93 12.35 -5.65
C GLU A 53 -19.87 11.31 -6.05
N LEU A 54 -19.71 11.06 -7.35
CA LEU A 54 -18.67 10.16 -7.86
C LEU A 54 -17.26 10.69 -7.54
N ILE A 55 -17.03 12.00 -7.74
CA ILE A 55 -15.75 12.64 -7.40
C ILE A 55 -15.48 12.51 -5.90
N LYS A 56 -16.48 12.73 -5.06
CA LYS A 56 -16.35 12.59 -3.60
C LYS A 56 -15.98 11.17 -3.19
N TYR A 57 -16.62 10.16 -3.79
CA TYR A 57 -16.29 8.75 -3.54
C TYR A 57 -14.82 8.45 -3.89
N ILE A 58 -14.37 8.86 -5.08
CA ILE A 58 -12.98 8.65 -5.52
C ILE A 58 -12.00 9.37 -4.60
N TYR A 59 -12.32 10.60 -4.19
CA TYR A 59 -11.50 11.37 -3.26
C TYR A 59 -11.35 10.67 -1.91
N LEU A 60 -12.45 10.21 -1.30
CA LEU A 60 -12.41 9.50 -0.03
C LEU A 60 -11.62 8.18 -0.12
N PHE A 61 -11.77 7.46 -1.23
CA PHE A 61 -11.00 6.25 -1.49
C PHE A 61 -9.49 6.53 -1.58
N ALA A 62 -9.10 7.55 -2.35
CA ALA A 62 -7.72 7.97 -2.49
C ALA A 62 -7.11 8.43 -1.15
N VAL A 63 -7.85 9.20 -0.36
CA VAL A 63 -7.41 9.65 0.97
C VAL A 63 -7.19 8.46 1.90
N GLY A 64 -8.06 7.45 1.86
CA GLY A 64 -7.89 6.22 2.64
C GLY A 64 -6.59 5.49 2.31
N ILE A 65 -6.28 5.32 1.02
CA ILE A 65 -5.03 4.68 0.56
C ILE A 65 -3.82 5.53 0.97
N CYS A 66 -3.86 6.84 0.73
CA CYS A 66 -2.77 7.74 1.11
C CYS A 66 -2.51 7.69 2.62
N GLY A 67 -3.56 7.66 3.44
CA GLY A 67 -3.45 7.52 4.89
C GLY A 67 -2.80 6.19 5.31
N ALA A 68 -3.21 5.08 4.70
CA ALA A 68 -2.62 3.77 4.97
C ALA A 68 -1.12 3.71 4.58
N VAL A 69 -0.76 4.27 3.43
CA VAL A 69 0.63 4.35 2.96
C VAL A 69 1.46 5.24 3.88
N ALA A 70 0.95 6.43 4.24
CA ALA A 70 1.64 7.35 5.13
C ALA A 70 1.87 6.74 6.52
N LEU A 71 0.87 6.07 7.07
CA LEU A 71 0.97 5.38 8.35
C LEU A 71 2.03 4.27 8.30
N THR A 72 2.05 3.49 7.23
CA THR A 72 3.06 2.44 7.04
C THR A 72 4.47 3.03 6.92
N ALA A 73 4.63 4.13 6.19
CA ALA A 73 5.92 4.81 6.06
C ALA A 73 6.44 5.32 7.41
N ILE A 74 5.57 5.90 8.23
CA ILE A 74 5.90 6.36 9.57
C ILE A 74 6.31 5.18 10.46
N LEU A 75 5.54 4.09 10.46
CA LEU A 75 5.86 2.90 11.26
C LEU A 75 7.21 2.29 10.88
N LEU A 76 7.49 2.15 9.57
CA LEU A 76 8.78 1.64 9.11
C LEU A 76 9.94 2.58 9.47
N GLY A 77 9.72 3.90 9.37
CA GLY A 77 10.66 4.91 9.83
C GLY A 77 10.96 4.80 11.32
N ALA A 78 9.93 4.65 12.14
CA ALA A 78 10.04 4.49 13.59
C ALA A 78 10.77 3.20 13.98
N ILE A 79 10.47 2.08 13.32
CA ILE A 79 11.17 0.80 13.55
C ILE A 79 12.66 0.93 13.20
N LYS A 80 12.99 1.55 12.07
CA LYS A 80 14.38 1.83 11.68
C LYS A 80 15.09 2.74 12.69
N TYR A 81 14.39 3.76 13.17
CA TYR A 81 14.92 4.69 14.16
C TYR A 81 15.24 3.99 15.49
N VAL A 82 14.30 3.20 16.03
CA VAL A 82 14.50 2.44 17.26
C VAL A 82 15.57 1.36 17.10
N GLY A 83 15.61 0.66 15.96
CA GLY A 83 16.62 -0.35 15.68
C GLY A 83 18.05 0.20 15.54
N ALA A 84 18.19 1.49 15.25
CA ALA A 84 19.47 2.20 15.20
C ALA A 84 19.92 2.76 16.57
N ALA A 85 19.08 2.69 17.60
CA ALA A 85 19.43 3.14 18.94
C ALA A 85 20.65 2.37 19.46
N GLY A 86 21.76 3.09 19.72
CA GLY A 86 23.02 2.52 20.20
C GLY A 86 24.04 2.15 19.11
N ASN A 87 23.72 2.23 17.81
CA ASN A 87 24.71 2.09 16.73
C ASN A 87 24.27 2.86 15.45
N PRO A 88 24.78 4.10 15.24
CA PRO A 88 24.40 4.94 14.09
C PRO A 88 24.79 4.35 12.73
N SER A 89 25.72 3.39 12.69
CA SER A 89 26.14 2.73 11.45
C SER A 89 25.12 1.71 10.92
N LYS A 90 24.02 1.47 11.64
CA LYS A 90 22.93 0.55 11.27
C LYS A 90 21.73 1.22 10.59
N MET A 91 21.73 2.55 10.43
CA MET A 91 20.74 3.28 9.63
C MET A 91 20.97 3.12 8.13
#